data_AF-A0A7W9MG79-F1
#
_entry.id   AF-A0A7W9MG79-F1
#
_cell.length_a   1.000
_cell.length_b   1.000
_cell.length_c   1.000
_cell.angle_alpha   90.00
_cell.angle_beta   90.00
_cell.angle_gamma   90.00
#
_symmetry.space_group_name_H-M   'P 1'
#
loop_
_entity.id
_entity.type
_entity.pdbx_description
1 polymer ?
#
loop_
_entity_poly.entity_id
_entity_poly.type
_entity_poly.pdbx_seq_one_letter_code
_entity_poly.pdbx_strand_id
1 'polypeptide(L)' 'MLPAPKIHRFLPFLLMALALVFIVRQPDKAAAVATGAVTGLMTVTDALVTFASSLG' A
#
# COMPACT_ATOMS: atom_id res chain seq x y z
N MET A 1 14.59 -28.07 20.99
CA MET A 1 13.80 -26.84 21.13
C MET A 1 13.94 -26.04 19.84
N LEU A 2 12.98 -26.14 18.92
CA LEU A 2 13.01 -25.36 17.67
C LEU A 2 12.80 -23.88 18.03
N PRO A 3 13.64 -22.94 17.55
CA PRO A 3 13.49 -21.53 17.87
C PRO A 3 12.15 -21.05 17.33
N ALA A 4 11.27 -20.57 18.22
CA ALA A 4 10.01 -19.96 17.82
C ALA A 4 10.32 -18.77 16.89
N PRO A 5 9.77 -18.74 15.66
CA PRO A 5 9.98 -17.62 14.76
C PRO A 5 9.41 -16.37 15.42
N LYS A 6 10.27 -15.36 15.60
CA LYS A 6 9.87 -14.06 16.15
C LYS A 6 8.76 -13.49 15.26
N ILE A 7 7.52 -13.55 15.73
CA ILE A 7 6.28 -13.14 15.02
C ILE A 7 6.45 -11.77 14.33
N HIS A 8 7.18 -10.86 14.96
CA HIS A 8 7.47 -9.52 14.42
C HIS A 8 8.20 -9.50 13.07
N ARG A 9 8.99 -10.52 12.71
CA ARG A 9 9.62 -10.63 11.38
C ARG A 9 8.82 -11.47 10.40
N PHE A 10 7.94 -12.33 10.88
CA PHE A 10 7.12 -13.18 10.01
C PHE A 10 5.94 -12.41 9.39
N LEU A 11 5.36 -11.48 10.14
CA LEU A 11 4.22 -10.68 9.69
C LEU A 11 4.49 -9.90 8.37
N PRO A 12 5.58 -9.13 8.23
CA PRO A 12 5.84 -8.42 6.97
C PRO A 12 6.07 -9.37 5.79
N PHE A 13 6.73 -10.51 6.02
CA PHE A 13 6.95 -11.52 4.98
C PHE A 13 5.65 -12.20 4.53
N LEU A 14 4.74 -12.50 5.48
CA LEU A 14 3.45 -13.08 5.19
C LEU A 14 2.57 -12.11 4.39
N LEU A 15 2.55 -10.83 4.78
CA LEU A 15 1.83 -9.78 4.05
C LEU A 15 2.37 -9.60 2.62
N MET A 16 3.69 -9.62 2.45
CA MET A 16 4.35 -9.55 1.14
C MET A 16 3.94 -10.74 0.25
N ALA A 17 3.94 -11.96 0.79
CA ALA A 17 3.54 -13.15 0.05
C ALA A 17 2.06 -13.12 -0.35
N LEU A 18 1.17 -12.67 0.55
CA LEU A 18 -0.25 -12.51 0.24
C LEU A 18 -0.49 -11.43 -0.82
N ALA A 19 0.26 -10.33 -0.78
CA ALA A 19 0.19 -9.28 -1.80
C ALA A 19 0.60 -9.81 -3.18
N LEU A 20 1.70 -10.57 -3.26
CA LEU A 20 2.14 -11.21 -4.51
C LEU A 20 1.11 -12.22 -5.04
N VAL A 21 0.55 -13.07 -4.18
CA VAL A 21 -0.50 -14.03 -4.56
C VAL A 21 -1.75 -13.31 -5.04
N PHE A 22 -2.13 -12.20 -4.39
CA PHE A 22 -3.27 -11.38 -4.77
C PHE A 22 -3.08 -10.73 -6.14
N ILE A 23 -1.91 -10.15 -6.41
CA ILE A 23 -1.55 -9.56 -7.71
C ILE A 23 -1.61 -10.61 -8.82
N VAL A 24 -1.06 -11.80 -8.59
CA VAL A 24 -1.02 -12.86 -9.61
C VAL A 24 -2.40 -13.47 -9.86
N ARG A 25 -3.23 -13.66 -8.82
CA ARG A 25 -4.57 -14.27 -8.98
C ARG A 25 -5.64 -13.30 -9.47
N GLN A 26 -5.54 -12.02 -9.12
CA GLN A 26 -6.57 -11.01 -9.44
C GLN A 26 -5.90 -9.69 -9.89
N PRO A 27 -5.23 -9.70 -11.05
CA PRO A 27 -4.46 -8.54 -11.53
C PRO A 27 -5.35 -7.30 -11.70
N ASP A 28 -6.59 -7.46 -12.15
CA ASP A 28 -7.53 -6.34 -12.34
C ASP A 28 -7.87 -5.63 -11.02
N LYS A 29 -8.07 -6.41 -9.95
CA LYS A 29 -8.36 -5.83 -8.62
C LYS A 29 -7.12 -5.23 -7.98
N ALA A 30 -5.96 -5.84 -8.17
CA ALA A 30 -4.70 -5.28 -7.72
C ALA A 30 -4.39 -3.94 -8.39
N ALA A 31 -4.63 -3.84 -9.70
CA ALA A 31 -4.53 -2.58 -10.44
C ALA A 31 -5.52 -1.55 -9.91
N ALA A 32 -6.80 -1.89 -9.70
CA ALA A 32 -7.79 -0.97 -9.16
C ALA A 32 -7.43 -0.43 -7.76
N VAL A 33 -6.90 -1.29 -6.88
CA VAL A 33 -6.44 -0.88 -5.55
C VAL A 33 -5.22 0.03 -5.63
N ALA A 34 -4.24 -0.32 -6.48
CA ALA A 34 -3.05 0.50 -6.69
C ALA A 34 -3.41 1.87 -7.27
N THR A 35 -4.27 1.92 -8.29
CA THR A 35 -4.78 3.17 -8.87
C THR A 35 -5.53 4.00 -7.83
N GLY A 36 -6.42 3.38 -7.04
CA GLY A 36 -7.14 4.09 -5.98
C GLY A 36 -6.19 4.70 -4.93
N ALA A 37 -5.14 3.97 -4.54
CA ALA A 37 -4.14 4.48 -3.60
C ALA A 37 -3.34 5.65 -4.18
N VAL A 38 -2.92 5.56 -5.45
CA VAL A 38 -2.19 6.64 -6.14
C VAL A 38 -3.07 7.87 -6.31
N THR A 39 -4.32 7.70 -6.75
CA THR A 39 -5.27 8.80 -6.90
C THR A 39 -5.52 9.49 -5.57
N GLY A 40 -5.73 8.73 -4.48
CA GLY A 40 -5.87 9.31 -3.15
C GLY A 40 -4.64 10.12 -2.73
N LEU A 41 -3.43 9.61 -2.99
CA LEU A 41 -2.19 10.31 -2.68
C LEU A 41 -2.04 11.61 -3.48
N MET A 42 -2.38 11.57 -4.77
CA MET A 42 -2.41 12.75 -5.64
C MET A 42 -3.42 13.77 -5.14
N THR A 43 -4.64 13.35 -4.76
CA THR A 43 -5.66 14.25 -4.22
C THR A 43 -5.19 14.94 -2.94
N VAL A 44 -4.54 14.21 -2.02
CA VAL A 44 -3.98 14.82 -0.81
C VAL A 44 -2.86 15.80 -1.14
N THR A 45 -2.03 15.46 -2.12
CA THR A 45 -0.93 16.33 -2.58
C THR A 45 -1.48 17.59 -3.23
N ASP A 46 -2.47 17.46 -4.12
CA ASP A 46 -3.15 18.59 -4.77
C ASP A 46 -3.86 19.48 -3.75
N ALA A 47 -4.51 18.90 -2.74
CA ALA A 47 -5.13 19.65 -1.66
C ALA A 47 -4.08 20.42 -0.83
N LEU A 48 -2.93 19.81 -0.56
CA LEU A 48 -1.82 20.43 0.16
C LEU A 48 -1.17 21.57 -0.67
N VAL A 49 -0.96 21.34 -1.96
CA VAL A 49 -0.47 22.36 -2.90
C VAL A 49 -1.46 23.51 -3.00
N THR A 50 -2.75 23.22 -3.18
CA THR A 50 -3.82 24.23 -3.23
C THR A 50 -3.85 25.07 -1.95
N PHE A 51 -3.75 24.41 -0.79
CA PHE A 51 -3.66 25.09 0.50
C PHE A 51 -2.42 25.99 0.58
N ALA A 52 -1.24 25.47 0.21
CA ALA A 52 0.00 26.24 0.21
C ALA A 52 -0.06 27.44 -0.77
N SER A 53 -0.69 27.27 -1.93
CA SER A 53 -0.91 28.34 -2.90
C SER A 53 -1.94 29.38 -2.43
N SER A 54 -2.91 28.98 -1.60
CA SER A 54 -3.90 29.90 -1.00
C SER A 54 -3.37 30.69 0.21
N LEU A 55 -2.21 30.30 0.75
CA LEU A 55 -1.49 31.03 1.80
C LEU A 55 -0.51 32.07 1.25
N GLY A 56 -0.34 32.15 -0.08
CA GLY A 56 0.32 33.25 -0.79
C GLY A 56 -0.67 34.30 -1.27
#